data_AF-A0A7J5C0G9-F1
#
_entry.id   AF-A0A7J5C0G9-F1
#
_cell.length_a   1.000
_cell.length_b   1.000
_cell.length_c   1.000
_cell.angle_alpha   90.00
_cell.angle_beta   90.00
_cell.angle_gamma   90.00
#
_symmetry.space_group_name_H-M   'P 1'
#
loop_
_entity.id
_entity.type
_entity.pdbx_description
1 polymer ?
#
loop_
_entity_poly.entity_id
_entity_poly.type
_entity_poly.pdbx_seq_one_letter_code
_entity_poly.pdbx_strand_id
1 'polypeptide(L)'
;MEQSIGTSKVRDVHGRLITVGRAILVGSAAAALALGGLFAGAISANATPPAEGGSSATTSINTAITSLPVGEFEATACLGSTNIDPATGQGSTPWGKSALLVSGERLTNFNDGHVVVLYDNTGSTNSGGTPLCAVRFVEGVGAVSTWMYCTDLGKDSCGRTGRDGELLAGNGTELKPLENLDTNPKLSADDELLISWIVTHGFTDRSGTHHAATIDSSTDSRYKVSQAVWCISDGAGGSNCRANTFPDGWQESTLEEMRSEAKLELTSPDQGAHLQVGQTTSFTIETNLLNRPLDVQVEGAEPGDLHVVNGAATIADGKLTVTESPVTFEYTPTSETGFTVGVEALVPRPDEINWHQSPGGVARSFGCQIFSTFDSVAPTQLAAAVEVGFEAVPEETPTVTPTTPASVPPAESTPPASSTPPAAAPPTEATPTASATIPPAVPTTTTPNESLATTGGTFEGAPFLVGTIAALGAGFALVLVARRRRAGQADSE
;
A
#
# COMPACT_ATOMS: atom_id res chain seq x y z
N MET A 1 -58.75 19.75 -54.74
CA MET A 1 -57.79 18.64 -54.64
C MET A 1 -57.42 18.49 -53.18
N GLU A 2 -57.75 17.31 -52.63
CA GLU A 2 -57.44 16.72 -51.30
C GLU A 2 -57.58 17.62 -50.06
N GLN A 3 -58.66 17.56 -49.27
CA GLN A 3 -59.08 16.53 -48.27
C GLN A 3 -58.02 16.31 -47.17
N SER A 4 -58.30 16.23 -45.86
CA SER A 4 -59.53 16.30 -45.04
C SER A 4 -59.15 15.98 -43.57
N ILE A 5 -59.77 16.68 -42.60
CA ILE A 5 -60.22 16.23 -41.25
C ILE A 5 -59.16 15.66 -40.26
N GLY A 6 -59.16 15.94 -38.95
CA GLY A 6 -60.11 16.66 -38.10
C GLY A 6 -59.77 16.47 -36.60
N THR A 7 -60.30 17.40 -35.82
CA THR A 7 -60.28 17.52 -34.36
C THR A 7 -61.24 16.56 -33.67
N SER A 8 -60.94 16.12 -32.43
CA SER A 8 -61.98 15.79 -31.44
C SER A 8 -61.55 16.10 -30.00
N LYS A 9 -62.57 16.42 -29.21
CA LYS A 9 -62.64 17.09 -27.90
C LYS A 9 -62.70 16.10 -26.71
N VAL A 10 -62.14 16.54 -25.58
CA VAL A 10 -62.72 16.67 -24.22
C VAL A 10 -63.61 15.54 -23.65
N ARG A 11 -63.21 14.99 -22.48
CA ARG A 11 -64.03 15.00 -21.25
C ARG A 11 -63.28 14.57 -19.97
N ASP A 12 -63.40 15.41 -18.96
CA ASP A 12 -63.25 15.15 -17.52
C ASP A 12 -64.13 14.00 -17.02
N VAL A 13 -63.71 13.34 -15.92
CA VAL A 13 -64.35 13.38 -14.58
C VAL A 13 -63.65 12.40 -13.61
N HIS A 14 -63.44 12.87 -12.38
CA HIS A 14 -62.88 12.23 -11.18
C HIS A 14 -63.47 10.88 -10.74
N GLY A 15 -62.66 10.11 -9.97
CA GLY A 15 -63.19 9.15 -9.00
C GLY A 15 -62.12 8.30 -8.29
N ARG A 16 -61.82 8.63 -7.02
CA ARG A 16 -61.04 7.82 -6.06
C ARG A 16 -61.66 6.41 -5.86
N LEU A 17 -60.83 5.40 -5.59
CA LEU A 17 -61.12 4.41 -4.54
C LEU A 17 -59.85 3.68 -4.04
N ILE A 18 -59.76 3.56 -2.73
CA ILE A 18 -58.78 2.81 -1.94
C ILE A 18 -59.21 1.35 -1.89
N THR A 19 -58.30 0.40 -2.09
CA THR A 19 -58.48 -0.99 -1.61
C THR A 19 -57.17 -1.57 -1.08
N VAL A 20 -57.23 -1.93 0.21
CA VAL A 20 -56.27 -2.72 0.98
C VAL A 20 -56.37 -4.19 0.56
N GLY A 21 -55.23 -4.87 0.37
CA GLY A 21 -55.19 -6.31 0.11
C GLY A 21 -53.93 -6.96 0.63
N ARG A 22 -54.03 -7.60 1.81
CA ARG A 22 -53.08 -8.56 2.39
C ARG A 22 -53.26 -9.94 1.73
N ALA A 23 -52.16 -10.62 1.39
CA ALA A 23 -51.98 -12.09 1.31
C ALA A 23 -50.45 -12.33 1.26
N ILE A 24 -49.74 -12.90 2.23
CA ILE A 24 -49.65 -14.29 2.75
C ILE A 24 -49.42 -15.36 1.67
N LEU A 25 -48.17 -15.83 1.59
CA LEU A 25 -47.65 -17.17 1.18
C LEU A 25 -46.13 -17.10 1.42
N VAL A 26 -45.48 -17.71 2.42
CA VAL A 26 -45.29 -19.12 2.85
C VAL A 26 -44.62 -20.02 1.78
N GLY A 27 -43.41 -20.49 2.12
CA GLY A 27 -42.56 -21.46 1.39
C GLY A 27 -41.17 -20.86 1.17
N SER A 28 -40.06 -21.35 1.70
CA SER A 28 -39.60 -22.74 1.70
C SER A 28 -38.53 -22.97 2.77
N ALA A 29 -38.58 -24.14 3.43
CA ALA A 29 -37.52 -24.65 4.30
C ALA A 29 -36.56 -25.54 3.48
N ALA A 30 -35.27 -25.33 3.68
CA ALA A 30 -34.19 -26.11 3.08
C ALA A 30 -34.00 -27.45 3.80
N ALA A 31 -33.80 -28.52 3.03
CA ALA A 31 -33.37 -29.83 3.49
C ALA A 31 -31.94 -30.10 3.02
N ALA A 32 -31.16 -30.68 3.93
CA ALA A 32 -29.76 -31.07 3.82
C ALA A 32 -29.50 -32.20 2.83
N LEU A 33 -28.24 -32.36 2.38
CA LEU A 33 -27.49 -33.62 2.50
C LEU A 33 -26.01 -33.48 2.09
N ALA A 34 -25.18 -34.25 2.79
CA ALA A 34 -23.72 -34.28 2.83
C ALA A 34 -23.08 -35.26 1.83
N LEU A 35 -21.76 -35.13 1.63
CA LEU A 35 -20.73 -36.16 1.29
C LEU A 35 -19.40 -35.37 1.11
N GLY A 36 -18.21 -35.71 1.59
CA GLY A 36 -17.61 -36.95 2.12
C GLY A 36 -16.29 -37.24 1.36
N GLY A 37 -15.14 -37.35 2.06
CA GLY A 37 -13.83 -37.77 1.50
C GLY A 37 -12.67 -36.86 1.96
N LEU A 38 -11.81 -37.12 2.96
CA LEU A 38 -11.08 -38.32 3.39
C LEU A 38 -9.87 -38.67 2.50
N PHE A 39 -8.75 -37.97 2.69
CA PHE A 39 -7.39 -38.47 2.41
C PHE A 39 -6.40 -37.86 3.41
N ALA A 40 -5.90 -38.70 4.33
CA ALA A 40 -4.73 -38.42 5.15
C ALA A 40 -3.76 -39.58 4.92
N GLY A 41 -2.70 -39.31 4.17
CA GLY A 41 -1.57 -40.22 3.96
C GLY A 41 -0.35 -39.63 4.65
N ALA A 42 0.20 -40.36 5.62
CA ALA A 42 1.41 -40.03 6.34
C ALA A 42 2.64 -40.52 5.56
N ILE A 43 3.71 -39.70 5.47
CA ILE A 43 5.10 -40.17 5.37
C ILE A 43 6.00 -39.26 6.22
N SER A 44 6.89 -39.93 6.95
CA SER A 44 7.87 -39.49 7.95
C SER A 44 9.19 -39.03 7.30
N ALA A 45 9.93 -38.10 7.93
CA ALA A 45 11.26 -38.36 8.54
C ALA A 45 12.12 -37.09 8.68
N ASN A 46 12.79 -37.03 9.83
CA ASN A 46 13.85 -36.11 10.23
C ASN A 46 14.87 -35.76 9.13
N ALA A 47 15.18 -34.46 9.01
CA ALA A 47 16.50 -34.01 8.61
C ALA A 47 16.91 -32.83 9.53
N THR A 48 17.96 -33.07 10.31
CA THR A 48 18.67 -32.05 11.09
C THR A 48 19.55 -31.26 10.11
N PRO A 49 19.47 -29.91 10.03
CA PRO A 49 20.42 -29.16 9.23
C PRO A 49 21.77 -29.03 9.98
N PRO A 50 22.91 -28.99 9.26
CA PRO A 50 24.20 -28.70 9.84
C PRO A 50 24.30 -27.21 10.21
N ALA A 51 25.01 -26.94 11.29
CA ALA A 51 25.40 -25.60 11.69
C ALA A 51 26.54 -25.11 10.79
N GLU A 52 26.29 -24.05 10.01
CA GLU A 52 27.36 -23.25 9.41
C GLU A 52 27.08 -21.76 9.64
N GLY A 53 28.07 -21.10 10.22
CA GLY A 53 28.07 -19.67 10.48
C GLY A 53 28.38 -18.89 9.22
N GLY A 54 27.43 -18.06 8.80
CA GLY A 54 27.62 -17.00 7.82
C GLY A 54 27.05 -15.71 8.40
N SER A 55 27.92 -14.81 8.83
CA SER A 55 27.56 -13.48 9.32
C SER A 55 27.16 -12.59 8.14
N SER A 56 25.90 -12.66 7.73
CA SER A 56 25.28 -11.60 6.93
C SER A 56 24.82 -10.49 7.87
N ALA A 57 25.40 -9.31 7.72
CA ALA A 57 24.97 -8.10 8.40
C ALA A 57 23.60 -7.67 7.86
N THR A 58 22.54 -8.29 8.36
CA THR A 58 21.19 -7.74 8.24
C THR A 58 21.17 -6.50 9.11
N THR A 59 21.12 -5.32 8.48
CA THR A 59 20.75 -4.07 9.15
C THR A 59 19.30 -4.20 9.61
N SER A 60 19.10 -4.85 10.76
CA SER A 60 17.82 -4.90 11.45
C SER A 60 17.83 -3.79 12.49
N ILE A 61 17.23 -2.66 12.14
CA ILE A 61 16.78 -1.67 13.13
C ILE A 61 15.32 -1.32 12.83
N ASN A 62 14.44 -2.32 12.84
CA ASN A 62 13.06 -2.09 13.26
C ASN A 62 12.98 -2.51 14.73
N THR A 63 13.46 -1.62 15.62
CA THR A 63 13.02 -1.74 17.01
C THR A 63 11.53 -1.45 16.99
N ALA A 64 10.71 -2.50 17.02
CA ALA A 64 9.27 -2.39 16.99
C ALA A 64 8.83 -1.39 18.08
N ILE A 65 8.34 -0.22 17.66
CA ILE A 65 7.85 0.79 18.58
C ILE A 65 6.51 0.28 19.11
N THR A 66 6.52 -0.27 20.33
CA THR A 66 5.33 -0.84 20.98
C THR A 66 4.60 0.15 21.88
N SER A 67 5.13 1.37 22.06
CA SER A 67 4.54 2.37 22.93
C SER A 67 4.09 3.62 22.17
N LEU A 68 2.88 4.08 22.49
CA LEU A 68 2.37 5.38 22.08
C LEU A 68 3.31 6.53 22.55
N PRO A 69 3.41 7.62 21.80
CA PRO A 69 4.16 8.81 22.20
C PRO A 69 3.53 9.42 23.46
N VAL A 70 4.36 9.66 24.48
CA VAL A 70 3.91 10.17 25.79
C VAL A 70 3.81 11.72 25.80
N GLY A 71 4.09 12.38 24.68
CA GLY A 71 4.08 13.84 24.56
C GLY A 71 3.86 14.32 23.12
N GLU A 72 3.81 15.64 22.94
CA GLU A 72 3.64 16.28 21.63
C GLU A 72 4.74 15.85 20.65
N PHE A 73 4.38 15.69 19.38
CA PHE A 73 5.32 15.32 18.33
C PHE A 73 4.90 15.91 16.98
N GLU A 74 5.83 16.00 16.04
CA GLU A 74 5.51 16.27 14.63
C GLU A 74 5.35 14.95 13.89
N ALA A 75 4.17 14.75 13.29
CA ALA A 75 3.94 13.64 12.38
C ALA A 75 4.64 13.87 11.04
N THR A 76 5.03 12.80 10.36
CA THR A 76 5.51 12.91 8.97
C THR A 76 4.38 13.46 8.08
N ALA A 77 4.70 14.28 7.08
CA ALA A 77 3.71 14.65 6.08
C ALA A 77 3.26 13.41 5.28
N CYS A 78 1.99 13.38 4.85
CA CYS A 78 1.59 12.42 3.83
C CYS A 78 2.36 12.68 2.53
N LEU A 79 2.74 11.59 1.85
CA LEU A 79 3.57 11.63 0.66
C LEU A 79 2.92 12.42 -0.49
N GLY A 80 3.75 13.05 -1.32
CA GLY A 80 3.31 13.93 -2.41
C GLY A 80 3.34 15.43 -2.06
N SER A 81 3.11 16.27 -3.07
CA SER A 81 3.20 17.74 -2.94
C SER A 81 1.84 18.37 -2.68
N THR A 82 1.81 19.43 -1.86
CA THR A 82 0.64 20.26 -1.59
C THR A 82 0.84 21.69 -2.09
N ASN A 83 -0.25 22.44 -2.27
CA ASN A 83 -0.18 23.84 -2.70
C ASN A 83 0.38 24.77 -1.62
N ILE A 84 0.23 24.37 -0.36
CA ILE A 84 0.69 25.05 0.85
C ILE A 84 1.51 24.05 1.63
N ASP A 85 2.70 24.45 2.10
CA ASP A 85 3.53 23.58 2.92
C ASP A 85 2.92 23.42 4.33
N PRO A 86 2.46 22.19 4.70
CA PRO A 86 1.85 21.95 6.00
C PRO A 86 2.82 22.14 7.17
N ALA A 87 4.14 22.05 6.96
CA ALA A 87 5.14 22.19 8.02
C ALA A 87 5.37 23.65 8.45
N THR A 88 5.17 24.61 7.54
CA THR A 88 5.55 26.01 7.79
C THR A 88 4.56 26.79 8.65
N GLY A 89 3.34 26.28 8.84
CA GLY A 89 2.25 26.97 9.52
C GLY A 89 1.73 28.24 8.82
N GLN A 90 2.38 28.71 7.75
CA GLN A 90 1.95 29.87 6.97
C GLN A 90 0.95 29.44 5.90
N GLY A 91 -0.29 29.95 5.99
CA GLY A 91 -1.39 29.59 5.09
C GLY A 91 -1.99 28.20 5.36
N SER A 92 -1.24 27.31 6.03
CA SER A 92 -1.69 25.97 6.41
C SER A 92 -2.54 25.99 7.68
N THR A 93 -2.24 26.83 8.67
CA THR A 93 -3.08 27.01 9.87
C THR A 93 -3.39 28.50 10.16
N PRO A 94 -4.58 28.87 10.67
CA PRO A 94 -4.88 30.24 11.08
C PRO A 94 -4.02 30.76 12.24
N TRP A 95 -3.34 29.86 12.94
CA TRP A 95 -2.71 30.11 14.24
C TRP A 95 -1.17 30.11 14.17
N GLY A 96 -0.59 29.92 12.99
CA GLY A 96 0.85 30.00 12.75
C GLY A 96 1.66 28.81 13.30
N LYS A 97 1.01 27.67 13.52
CA LYS A 97 1.67 26.40 13.90
C LYS A 97 1.73 25.45 12.71
N SER A 98 2.72 24.56 12.70
CA SER A 98 2.79 23.42 11.78
C SER A 98 1.49 22.62 11.83
N ALA A 99 0.91 22.32 10.68
CA ALA A 99 -0.25 21.43 10.59
C ALA A 99 0.11 19.96 10.90
N LEU A 100 1.41 19.63 10.89
CA LEU A 100 1.96 18.31 11.24
C LEU A 100 2.08 18.11 12.76
N LEU A 101 1.96 19.17 13.55
CA LEU A 101 2.04 19.07 14.99
C LEU A 101 0.83 18.32 15.57
N VAL A 102 1.12 17.26 16.31
CA VAL A 102 0.18 16.46 17.11
C VAL A 102 0.32 16.90 18.57
N SER A 103 -0.57 17.80 18.98
CA SER A 103 -0.62 18.42 20.30
C SER A 103 -2.06 18.57 20.78
N GLY A 104 -2.26 18.82 22.08
CA GLY A 104 -3.59 19.10 22.63
C GLY A 104 -4.60 17.98 22.31
N GLU A 105 -5.75 18.34 21.75
CA GLU A 105 -6.83 17.41 21.43
C GLU A 105 -6.43 16.38 20.36
N ARG A 106 -5.54 16.75 19.43
CA ARG A 106 -4.97 15.80 18.46
C ARG A 106 -4.16 14.71 19.17
N LEU A 107 -3.37 15.08 20.17
CA LEU A 107 -2.56 14.12 20.92
C LEU A 107 -3.43 13.21 21.78
N THR A 108 -4.45 13.76 22.43
CA THR A 108 -5.45 12.96 23.18
C THR A 108 -6.08 11.92 22.26
N ASN A 109 -6.63 12.35 21.12
CA ASN A 109 -7.30 11.47 20.16
C ASN A 109 -6.35 10.42 19.59
N PHE A 110 -5.12 10.80 19.25
CA PHE A 110 -4.10 9.85 18.77
C PHE A 110 -3.79 8.77 19.80
N ASN A 111 -3.62 9.17 21.07
CA ASN A 111 -3.33 8.24 22.16
C ASN A 111 -4.52 7.35 22.55
N ASP A 112 -5.73 7.81 22.28
CA ASP A 112 -6.96 7.02 22.43
C ASP A 112 -7.20 6.08 21.22
N GLY A 113 -6.28 6.03 20.26
CA GLY A 113 -6.33 5.14 19.10
C GLY A 113 -7.16 5.66 17.93
N HIS A 114 -7.58 6.92 17.96
CA HIS A 114 -8.29 7.55 16.86
C HIS A 114 -7.33 7.99 15.75
N VAL A 115 -7.86 8.03 14.53
CA VAL A 115 -7.20 8.67 13.40
C VAL A 115 -7.36 10.19 13.51
N VAL A 116 -6.27 10.92 13.30
CA VAL A 116 -6.21 12.36 13.57
C VAL A 116 -5.89 13.13 12.30
N VAL A 117 -6.81 14.01 11.88
CA VAL A 117 -6.63 14.85 10.69
C VAL A 117 -5.53 15.88 10.95
N LEU A 118 -4.53 15.91 10.05
CA LEU A 118 -3.44 16.87 10.06
C LEU A 118 -3.75 18.08 9.19
N TYR A 119 -4.08 17.83 7.92
CA TYR A 119 -4.35 18.86 6.90
C TYR A 119 -5.13 18.28 5.72
N ASP A 120 -5.60 19.15 4.83
CA ASP A 120 -6.41 18.84 3.66
C ASP A 120 -5.56 18.74 2.38
N ASN A 121 -6.16 18.40 1.23
CA ASN A 121 -5.40 18.18 -0.01
C ASN A 121 -4.51 19.36 -0.46
N THR A 122 -4.83 20.58 0.00
CA THR A 122 -4.03 21.77 -0.30
C THR A 122 -2.90 22.03 0.67
N GLY A 123 -2.83 21.28 1.78
CA GLY A 123 -1.92 21.52 2.90
C GLY A 123 -2.52 22.38 4.01
N SER A 124 -3.82 22.65 4.00
CA SER A 124 -4.49 23.54 4.95
C SER A 124 -5.32 22.79 6.00
N THR A 125 -5.50 23.37 7.18
CA THR A 125 -6.45 22.90 8.20
C THR A 125 -7.84 23.54 8.07
N ASN A 126 -7.99 24.50 7.16
CA ASN A 126 -9.14 25.41 7.13
C ASN A 126 -10.20 25.07 6.12
N SER A 127 -9.83 24.48 4.98
CA SER A 127 -10.79 24.27 3.89
C SER A 127 -11.53 22.95 4.03
N GLY A 128 -10.88 21.94 4.64
CA GLY A 128 -11.41 20.59 4.71
C GLY A 128 -11.54 19.95 3.32
N GLY A 129 -10.76 20.41 2.33
CA GLY A 129 -10.77 19.90 0.97
C GLY A 129 -10.23 18.46 0.88
N THR A 130 -10.97 17.56 0.25
CA THR A 130 -10.60 16.14 0.21
C THR A 130 -9.58 15.83 -0.90
N PRO A 131 -8.75 14.77 -0.76
CA PRO A 131 -8.62 13.91 0.43
C PRO A 131 -7.98 14.63 1.63
N LEU A 132 -8.04 14.02 2.80
CA LEU A 132 -7.41 14.54 4.02
C LEU A 132 -6.13 13.77 4.33
N CYS A 133 -5.07 14.43 4.76
CA CYS A 133 -3.93 13.77 5.39
C CYS A 133 -4.22 13.61 6.89
N ALA A 134 -4.01 12.40 7.40
CA ALA A 134 -4.17 12.09 8.81
C ALA A 134 -3.06 11.19 9.32
N VAL A 135 -2.90 11.16 10.64
CA VAL A 135 -1.94 10.32 11.34
C VAL A 135 -2.66 9.35 12.28
N ARG A 136 -2.14 8.14 12.41
CA ARG A 136 -2.63 7.11 13.33
C ARG A 136 -1.48 6.28 13.88
N PHE A 137 -1.73 5.57 14.98
CA PHE A 137 -0.76 4.64 15.52
C PHE A 137 -0.87 3.29 14.80
N VAL A 138 0.26 2.74 14.37
CA VAL A 138 0.39 1.39 13.83
C VAL A 138 1.35 0.62 14.72
N GLU A 139 0.87 -0.49 15.31
CA GLU A 139 1.68 -1.31 16.20
C GLU A 139 2.97 -1.78 15.51
N GLY A 140 4.11 -1.64 16.19
CA GLY A 140 5.42 -2.02 15.66
C GLY A 140 6.04 -0.99 14.71
N VAL A 141 5.29 -0.01 14.22
CA VAL A 141 5.78 1.07 13.34
C VAL A 141 5.80 2.42 14.05
N GLY A 142 4.76 2.75 14.82
CA GLY A 142 4.58 4.04 15.47
C GLY A 142 3.56 4.93 14.75
N ALA A 143 3.80 6.25 14.73
CA ALA A 143 2.90 7.20 14.07
C ALA A 143 3.07 7.15 12.55
N VAL A 144 2.00 6.82 11.83
CA VAL A 144 1.99 6.69 10.36
C VAL A 144 0.98 7.68 9.79
N SER A 145 1.45 8.50 8.84
CA SER A 145 0.60 9.45 8.12
C SER A 145 0.14 8.88 6.80
N THR A 146 -1.15 9.00 6.52
CA THR A 146 -1.79 8.49 5.30
C THR A 146 -2.81 9.47 4.74
N TRP A 147 -2.91 9.51 3.41
CA TRP A 147 -4.05 10.14 2.75
C TRP A 147 -5.30 9.31 3.02
N MET A 148 -6.39 10.00 3.30
CA MET A 148 -7.71 9.44 3.55
C MET A 148 -8.70 9.94 2.51
N TYR A 149 -9.35 9.00 1.84
CA TYR A 149 -10.32 9.28 0.79
C TYR A 149 -11.73 9.05 1.32
N CYS A 150 -12.64 9.95 0.96
CA CYS A 150 -13.97 9.98 1.55
C CYS A 150 -15.03 9.43 0.60
N THR A 151 -16.07 8.82 1.17
CA THR A 151 -17.37 8.60 0.52
C THR A 151 -18.36 9.70 0.92
N ASP A 152 -19.58 9.63 0.41
CA ASP A 152 -20.67 10.55 0.74
C ASP A 152 -20.46 11.99 0.29
N LEU A 153 -20.16 12.24 -0.99
CA LEU A 153 -19.92 13.62 -1.49
C LEU A 153 -20.95 14.68 -1.03
N GLY A 154 -22.21 14.30 -0.83
CA GLY A 154 -23.28 15.19 -0.36
C GLY A 154 -23.17 15.61 1.12
N LYS A 155 -22.23 15.07 1.88
CA LYS A 155 -21.98 15.31 3.31
C LYS A 155 -20.81 16.27 3.51
N ASP A 156 -20.68 16.81 4.73
CA ASP A 156 -19.54 17.65 5.10
C ASP A 156 -18.29 16.77 5.27
N SER A 157 -17.13 17.20 4.77
CA SER A 157 -15.89 16.44 4.94
C SER A 157 -15.47 16.37 6.40
N CYS A 158 -15.92 17.30 7.26
CA CYS A 158 -15.57 17.34 8.68
C CYS A 158 -14.05 17.28 8.93
N GLY A 159 -13.25 17.74 7.96
CA GLY A 159 -11.79 17.67 7.99
C GLY A 159 -11.10 18.93 8.46
N ARG A 160 -11.87 19.93 8.93
CA ARG A 160 -11.28 21.16 9.48
C ARG A 160 -10.76 20.85 10.87
N THR A 161 -9.69 21.53 11.26
CA THR A 161 -9.19 21.45 12.64
C THR A 161 -9.01 22.82 13.23
N GLY A 162 -9.34 22.94 14.51
CA GLY A 162 -9.26 24.19 15.23
C GLY A 162 -7.88 24.47 15.81
N ARG A 163 -7.81 25.28 16.87
CA ARG A 163 -6.53 25.79 17.38
C ARG A 163 -5.77 24.77 18.21
N ASP A 164 -6.49 24.03 19.01
CA ASP A 164 -5.95 23.09 19.98
C ASP A 164 -6.02 21.65 19.44
N GLY A 165 -6.45 21.49 18.18
CA GLY A 165 -6.48 20.23 17.46
C GLY A 165 -7.87 19.59 17.36
N GLU A 166 -8.89 20.29 17.84
CA GLU A 166 -10.28 19.86 17.79
C GLU A 166 -10.75 19.64 16.34
N LEU A 167 -11.50 18.56 16.10
CA LEU A 167 -12.11 18.31 14.79
C LEU A 167 -13.31 19.24 14.62
N LEU A 168 -13.39 19.92 13.48
CA LEU A 168 -14.43 20.90 13.20
C LEU A 168 -15.18 20.53 11.93
N ALA A 169 -16.50 20.76 11.96
CA ALA A 169 -17.31 20.77 10.75
C ALA A 169 -17.00 21.99 9.87
N GLY A 170 -17.50 21.99 8.63
CA GLY A 170 -17.39 23.13 7.70
C GLY A 170 -17.92 24.45 8.27
N ASN A 171 -18.88 24.42 9.20
CA ASN A 171 -19.39 25.61 9.90
C ASN A 171 -18.60 26.03 11.15
N GLY A 172 -17.53 25.31 11.50
CA GLY A 172 -16.71 25.55 12.70
C GLY A 172 -17.27 24.96 14.00
N THR A 173 -18.33 24.17 13.95
CA THR A 173 -18.81 23.42 15.14
C THR A 173 -17.84 22.30 15.46
N GLU A 174 -17.47 22.19 16.73
CA GLU A 174 -16.65 21.09 17.24
C GLU A 174 -17.38 19.75 17.13
N LEU A 175 -16.64 18.76 16.67
CA LEU A 175 -17.10 17.42 16.41
C LEU A 175 -16.41 16.44 17.36
N LYS A 176 -17.04 15.28 17.53
CA LYS A 176 -16.38 14.14 18.13
C LYS A 176 -15.22 13.67 17.25
N PRO A 177 -14.23 12.96 17.82
CA PRO A 177 -13.13 12.37 17.06
C PRO A 177 -13.63 11.43 15.95
N LEU A 178 -12.75 11.11 15.01
CA LEU A 178 -13.02 10.07 14.02
C LEU A 178 -13.00 8.71 14.71
N GLU A 179 -14.12 8.01 14.67
CA GLU A 179 -14.26 6.65 15.22
C GLU A 179 -14.13 5.63 14.09
N ASN A 180 -13.49 4.49 14.40
CA ASN A 180 -13.43 3.34 13.49
C ASN A 180 -14.83 2.79 13.25
N LEU A 181 -15.11 2.41 12.01
CA LEU A 181 -16.29 1.68 11.61
C LEU A 181 -15.88 0.29 11.15
N ASP A 182 -16.67 -0.73 11.52
CA ASP A 182 -16.43 -2.11 11.08
C ASP A 182 -16.51 -2.24 9.55
N THR A 183 -17.42 -1.48 8.91
CA THR A 183 -17.62 -1.43 7.45
C THR A 183 -18.15 -0.06 7.03
N ASN A 184 -18.16 0.21 5.72
CA ASN A 184 -18.96 1.32 5.19
C ASN A 184 -20.37 0.83 4.84
N PRO A 185 -21.41 1.17 5.62
CA PRO A 185 -22.75 0.60 5.47
C PRO A 185 -23.45 0.96 4.14
N LYS A 186 -22.88 1.86 3.33
CA LYS A 186 -23.41 2.23 2.02
C LYS A 186 -22.78 1.45 0.87
N LEU A 187 -21.66 0.79 1.10
CA LEU A 187 -20.89 0.13 0.06
C LEU A 187 -21.23 -1.36 0.01
N SER A 188 -21.25 -1.91 -1.20
CA SER A 188 -21.11 -3.36 -1.37
C SER A 188 -19.65 -3.77 -1.18
N ALA A 189 -19.38 -5.05 -0.94
CA ALA A 189 -18.02 -5.57 -0.87
C ALA A 189 -17.23 -5.23 -2.17
N ASP A 190 -17.88 -5.30 -3.32
CA ASP A 190 -17.27 -4.95 -4.62
C ASP A 190 -16.89 -3.47 -4.70
N ASP A 191 -17.71 -2.59 -4.14
CA ASP A 191 -17.39 -1.16 -4.11
C ASP A 191 -16.20 -0.89 -3.19
N GLU A 192 -16.10 -1.59 -2.05
CA GLU A 192 -14.94 -1.51 -1.16
C GLU A 192 -13.67 -2.01 -1.85
N LEU A 193 -13.75 -3.13 -2.59
CA LEU A 193 -12.65 -3.64 -3.41
C LEU A 193 -12.19 -2.59 -4.44
N LEU A 194 -13.11 -2.08 -5.25
CA LEU A 194 -12.78 -1.08 -6.28
C LEU A 194 -12.19 0.20 -5.69
N ILE A 195 -12.70 0.67 -4.55
CA ILE A 195 -12.14 1.85 -3.86
C ILE A 195 -10.74 1.55 -3.32
N SER A 196 -10.54 0.37 -2.71
CA SER A 196 -9.23 -0.07 -2.24
C SER A 196 -8.22 -0.08 -3.38
N TRP A 197 -8.59 -0.62 -4.54
CA TRP A 197 -7.77 -0.58 -5.74
C TRP A 197 -7.42 0.83 -6.20
N ILE A 198 -8.42 1.70 -6.36
CA ILE A 198 -8.24 3.08 -6.84
C ILE A 198 -7.27 3.86 -5.94
N VAL A 199 -7.35 3.65 -4.63
CA VAL A 199 -6.49 4.39 -3.69
C VAL A 199 -5.10 3.79 -3.55
N THR A 200 -4.93 2.49 -3.80
CA THR A 200 -3.60 1.85 -3.75
C THR A 200 -2.83 2.03 -5.06
N HIS A 201 -3.52 1.92 -6.21
CA HIS A 201 -2.89 1.89 -7.54
C HIS A 201 -3.16 3.15 -8.36
N GLY A 202 -4.09 4.01 -7.95
CA GLY A 202 -4.64 5.03 -8.83
C GLY A 202 -5.63 4.45 -9.85
N PHE A 203 -5.95 5.25 -10.87
CA PHE A 203 -6.77 4.82 -12.00
C PHE A 203 -6.42 5.59 -13.27
N THR A 204 -6.64 4.97 -14.42
CA THR A 204 -6.58 5.66 -15.71
C THR A 204 -7.97 6.06 -16.13
N ASP A 205 -8.20 7.35 -16.33
CA ASP A 205 -9.50 7.86 -16.73
C ASP A 205 -9.81 7.55 -18.21
N ARG A 206 -11.05 7.83 -18.63
CA ARG A 206 -11.49 7.61 -20.01
C ARG A 206 -10.69 8.42 -21.06
N SER A 207 -9.97 9.46 -20.67
CA SER A 207 -9.08 10.22 -21.56
C SER A 207 -7.70 9.57 -21.73
N GLY A 208 -7.42 8.49 -21.00
CA GLY A 208 -6.12 7.82 -20.97
C GLY A 208 -5.14 8.47 -19.98
N THR A 209 -5.59 9.40 -19.14
CA THR A 209 -4.74 10.05 -18.14
C THR A 209 -4.73 9.21 -16.86
N HIS A 210 -3.54 8.83 -16.40
CA HIS A 210 -3.37 8.12 -15.13
C HIS A 210 -3.34 9.10 -13.94
N HIS A 211 -4.10 8.80 -12.90
CA HIS A 211 -4.17 9.56 -11.67
C HIS A 211 -3.79 8.67 -10.50
N ALA A 212 -2.76 9.06 -9.75
CA ALA A 212 -2.23 8.30 -8.64
C ALA A 212 -2.64 8.90 -7.29
N ALA A 213 -2.85 8.03 -6.31
CA ALA A 213 -3.10 8.42 -4.93
C ALA A 213 -1.79 8.63 -4.13
N THR A 214 -0.70 7.98 -4.55
CA THR A 214 0.51 7.75 -3.73
C THR A 214 1.79 8.44 -4.25
N ILE A 215 2.81 8.40 -3.37
CA ILE A 215 4.23 8.84 -3.38
C ILE A 215 4.62 10.18 -4.03
N ASP A 216 4.19 10.49 -5.25
CA ASP A 216 4.57 11.73 -5.96
C ASP A 216 3.35 12.46 -6.57
N SER A 217 2.14 12.12 -6.14
CA SER A 217 0.92 12.70 -6.68
C SER A 217 0.82 14.21 -6.41
N SER A 218 0.21 14.94 -7.35
CA SER A 218 -0.13 16.36 -7.19
C SER A 218 -1.48 16.51 -6.47
N THR A 219 -1.75 17.71 -5.95
CA THR A 219 -3.07 18.10 -5.43
C THR A 219 -4.20 17.74 -6.40
N ASP A 220 -4.01 17.97 -7.70
CA ASP A 220 -5.04 17.68 -8.71
C ASP A 220 -5.26 16.16 -8.88
N SER A 221 -4.17 15.38 -8.95
CA SER A 221 -4.25 13.93 -9.11
C SER A 221 -4.96 13.27 -7.92
N ARG A 222 -4.65 13.68 -6.69
CA ARG A 222 -5.36 13.18 -5.49
C ARG A 222 -6.83 13.59 -5.46
N TYR A 223 -7.16 14.78 -5.94
CA TYR A 223 -8.55 15.19 -6.06
C TYR A 223 -9.31 14.35 -7.09
N LYS A 224 -8.65 13.97 -8.21
CA LYS A 224 -9.22 13.05 -9.20
C LYS A 224 -9.47 11.66 -8.64
N VAL A 225 -8.56 11.15 -7.81
CA VAL A 225 -8.79 9.90 -7.06
C VAL A 225 -9.99 10.04 -6.14
N SER A 226 -10.15 11.15 -5.40
CA SER A 226 -11.35 11.39 -4.58
C SER A 226 -12.65 11.41 -5.40
N GLN A 227 -12.62 11.98 -6.61
CA GLN A 227 -13.76 11.94 -7.53
C GLN A 227 -14.09 10.52 -7.99
N ALA A 228 -13.07 9.71 -8.30
CA ALA A 228 -13.25 8.33 -8.67
C ALA A 228 -13.88 7.51 -7.52
N VAL A 229 -13.41 7.73 -6.28
CA VAL A 229 -14.03 7.15 -5.08
C VAL A 229 -15.50 7.53 -4.97
N TRP A 230 -15.85 8.81 -5.17
CA TRP A 230 -17.26 9.26 -5.16
C TRP A 230 -18.10 8.72 -6.33
N CYS A 231 -17.50 8.46 -7.50
CA CYS A 231 -18.19 7.77 -8.58
C CYS A 231 -18.57 6.34 -8.19
N ILE A 232 -17.69 5.66 -7.45
CA ILE A 232 -17.99 4.33 -6.89
C ILE A 232 -19.04 4.48 -5.77
N SER A 233 -18.76 5.24 -4.71
CA SER A 233 -19.59 5.25 -3.50
C SER A 233 -20.96 5.92 -3.64
N ASP A 234 -21.08 6.96 -4.46
CA ASP A 234 -22.27 7.83 -4.47
C ASP A 234 -22.90 8.01 -5.86
N GLY A 235 -22.24 7.53 -6.92
CA GLY A 235 -22.61 7.85 -8.30
C GLY A 235 -22.55 9.36 -8.59
N ALA A 236 -21.67 10.09 -7.90
CA ALA A 236 -21.70 11.54 -7.81
C ALA A 236 -21.40 12.29 -9.13
N GLY A 237 -22.41 12.94 -9.72
CA GLY A 237 -22.29 13.67 -11.01
C GLY A 237 -23.43 13.36 -11.98
N GLY A 238 -24.35 12.50 -11.56
CA GLY A 238 -25.45 11.95 -12.36
C GLY A 238 -25.29 10.44 -12.49
N SER A 239 -26.32 9.75 -12.97
CA SER A 239 -26.36 8.29 -13.14
C SER A 239 -25.19 7.68 -13.94
N ASN A 240 -24.32 8.51 -14.54
CA ASN A 240 -23.26 8.11 -15.45
C ASN A 240 -21.84 8.44 -14.93
N CYS A 241 -21.65 8.81 -13.65
CA CYS A 241 -20.31 9.14 -13.11
C CYS A 241 -19.28 8.05 -13.41
N ARG A 242 -19.63 6.79 -13.08
CA ARG A 242 -18.79 5.62 -13.33
C ARG A 242 -18.44 5.49 -14.83
N ALA A 243 -19.45 5.51 -15.69
CA ALA A 243 -19.28 5.38 -17.14
C ALA A 243 -18.46 6.51 -17.79
N ASN A 244 -18.50 7.72 -17.21
CA ASN A 244 -17.75 8.87 -17.73
C ASN A 244 -16.31 8.92 -17.19
N THR A 245 -16.04 8.28 -16.05
CA THR A 245 -14.76 8.34 -15.36
C THR A 245 -13.87 7.18 -15.76
N PHE A 246 -14.41 5.97 -15.75
CA PHE A 246 -13.66 4.75 -16.03
C PHE A 246 -13.83 4.30 -17.48
N PRO A 247 -12.81 3.69 -18.09
CA PRO A 247 -12.95 2.98 -19.36
C PRO A 247 -14.03 1.89 -19.30
N ASP A 248 -14.62 1.58 -20.46
CA ASP A 248 -15.61 0.51 -20.56
C ASP A 248 -14.95 -0.84 -20.18
N GLY A 249 -15.61 -1.64 -19.33
CA GLY A 249 -15.09 -2.92 -18.84
C GLY A 249 -14.13 -2.85 -17.63
N TRP A 250 -13.66 -1.65 -17.24
CA TRP A 250 -12.66 -1.49 -16.18
C TRP A 250 -13.08 -2.10 -14.83
N GLN A 251 -14.34 -1.92 -14.43
CA GLN A 251 -14.82 -2.44 -13.13
C GLN A 251 -14.80 -3.96 -13.08
N GLU A 252 -15.26 -4.61 -14.15
CA GLU A 252 -15.33 -6.07 -14.23
C GLU A 252 -13.93 -6.66 -14.27
N SER A 253 -13.02 -6.11 -15.08
CA SER A 253 -11.64 -6.59 -15.13
C SER A 253 -10.90 -6.38 -13.81
N THR A 254 -11.11 -5.25 -13.14
CA THR A 254 -10.46 -4.96 -11.85
C THR A 254 -11.00 -5.86 -10.75
N LEU A 255 -12.32 -6.07 -10.68
CA LEU A 255 -12.91 -6.99 -9.71
C LEU A 255 -12.47 -8.43 -9.94
N GLU A 256 -12.38 -8.87 -11.19
CA GLU A 256 -11.87 -10.20 -11.53
C GLU A 256 -10.42 -10.35 -11.06
N GLU A 257 -9.57 -9.35 -11.30
CA GLU A 257 -8.19 -9.36 -10.81
C GLU A 257 -8.14 -9.43 -9.28
N MET A 258 -8.88 -8.57 -8.58
CA MET A 258 -8.86 -8.51 -7.12
C MET A 258 -9.44 -9.75 -6.43
N ARG A 259 -10.37 -10.45 -7.08
CA ARG A 259 -10.97 -11.68 -6.55
C ARG A 259 -10.17 -12.91 -6.90
N SER A 260 -9.34 -12.85 -7.94
CA SER A 260 -8.47 -13.94 -8.30
C SER A 260 -7.42 -14.15 -7.21
N GLU A 261 -7.22 -15.40 -6.80
CA GLU A 261 -6.12 -15.75 -5.91
C GLU A 261 -4.80 -15.42 -6.62
N ALA A 262 -3.93 -14.65 -5.96
CA ALA A 262 -2.64 -14.30 -6.54
C ALA A 262 -1.82 -15.56 -6.81
N LYS A 263 -1.41 -15.74 -8.05
CA LYS A 263 -0.65 -16.87 -8.55
C LYS A 263 0.71 -16.39 -9.01
N LEU A 264 1.76 -17.05 -8.52
CA LEU A 264 3.12 -16.89 -9.00
C LEU A 264 3.81 -18.25 -8.92
N GLU A 265 4.07 -18.84 -10.08
CA GLU A 265 4.79 -20.10 -10.21
C GLU A 265 6.02 -19.87 -11.07
N LEU A 266 7.15 -20.44 -10.65
CA LEU A 266 8.41 -20.43 -11.37
C LEU A 266 8.84 -21.87 -11.59
N THR A 267 9.19 -22.22 -12.83
CA THR A 267 9.64 -23.56 -13.19
C THR A 267 10.86 -23.48 -14.10
N SER A 268 11.70 -24.51 -14.10
CA SER A 268 12.79 -24.67 -15.06
C SER A 268 12.85 -26.12 -15.52
N PRO A 269 13.10 -26.40 -16.82
CA PRO A 269 13.39 -27.75 -17.27
C PRO A 269 14.69 -28.31 -16.65
N ASP A 270 15.59 -27.43 -16.20
CA ASP A 270 16.87 -27.78 -15.57
C ASP A 270 16.80 -27.75 -14.04
N GLN A 271 15.59 -27.75 -13.47
CA GLN A 271 15.42 -27.80 -12.01
C GLN A 271 16.10 -29.05 -11.43
N GLY A 272 17.05 -28.83 -10.53
CA GLY A 272 17.88 -29.90 -9.95
C GLY A 272 18.88 -30.54 -10.91
N ALA A 273 19.04 -30.01 -12.12
CA ALA A 273 20.10 -30.40 -13.05
C ALA A 273 21.43 -29.72 -12.69
N HIS A 274 22.51 -30.25 -13.26
CA HIS A 274 23.86 -29.69 -13.13
C HIS A 274 24.26 -29.04 -14.45
N LEU A 275 24.50 -27.73 -14.44
CA LEU A 275 24.92 -26.96 -15.62
C LEU A 275 26.44 -26.80 -15.68
N GLN A 276 26.93 -26.50 -16.88
CA GLN A 276 28.30 -26.04 -17.12
C GLN A 276 28.35 -24.51 -17.21
N VAL A 277 29.50 -23.91 -16.93
CA VAL A 277 29.66 -22.44 -17.00
C VAL A 277 29.41 -21.97 -18.42
N GLY A 278 28.61 -20.90 -18.56
CA GLY A 278 28.20 -20.35 -19.85
C GLY A 278 27.08 -21.14 -20.55
N GLN A 279 26.58 -22.23 -19.96
CA GLN A 279 25.36 -22.87 -20.42
C GLN A 279 24.15 -22.08 -19.92
N THR A 280 23.37 -21.54 -20.84
CA THR A 280 22.13 -20.85 -20.51
C THR A 280 21.05 -21.84 -20.07
N THR A 281 20.30 -21.46 -19.03
CA THR A 281 19.08 -22.16 -18.63
C THR A 281 17.88 -21.25 -18.75
N SER A 282 16.72 -21.87 -18.95
CA SER A 282 15.44 -21.18 -19.10
C SER A 282 14.58 -21.33 -17.86
N PHE A 283 13.81 -20.29 -17.57
CA PHE A 283 12.84 -20.25 -16.50
C PHE A 283 11.50 -19.81 -17.05
N THR A 284 10.43 -20.55 -16.73
CA THR A 284 9.06 -20.22 -17.13
C THR A 284 8.29 -19.73 -15.91
N ILE A 285 7.71 -18.54 -16.03
CA ILE A 285 6.82 -17.93 -15.06
C ILE A 285 5.38 -18.07 -15.54
N GLU A 286 4.52 -18.53 -14.63
CA GLU A 286 3.07 -18.45 -14.76
C GLU A 286 2.51 -17.59 -13.63
N THR A 287 1.85 -16.48 -13.98
CA THR A 287 1.30 -15.53 -13.01
C THR A 287 0.06 -14.79 -13.51
N ASN A 288 -0.82 -14.40 -12.61
CA ASN A 288 -1.90 -13.42 -12.86
C ASN A 288 -1.54 -12.00 -12.39
N LEU A 289 -0.32 -11.77 -11.88
CA LEU A 289 0.17 -10.47 -11.42
C LEU A 289 0.69 -9.63 -12.60
N LEU A 290 -0.18 -9.39 -13.59
CA LEU A 290 0.18 -8.75 -14.86
C LEU A 290 0.42 -7.24 -14.69
N ASN A 291 1.29 -6.67 -15.52
CA ASN A 291 1.66 -5.25 -15.56
C ASN A 291 2.21 -4.69 -14.23
N ARG A 292 2.74 -5.58 -13.39
CA ARG A 292 3.37 -5.25 -12.10
C ARG A 292 4.85 -5.64 -12.13
N PRO A 293 5.72 -4.88 -11.46
CA PRO A 293 7.10 -5.29 -11.28
C PRO A 293 7.18 -6.48 -10.31
N LEU A 294 7.80 -7.56 -10.76
CA LEU A 294 8.16 -8.74 -9.97
C LEU A 294 9.68 -8.70 -9.77
N ASP A 295 10.13 -8.78 -8.52
CA ASP A 295 11.55 -8.73 -8.19
C ASP A 295 12.20 -10.09 -8.50
N VAL A 296 13.14 -10.10 -9.44
CA VAL A 296 13.91 -11.28 -9.83
C VAL A 296 15.24 -11.24 -9.10
N GLN A 297 15.52 -12.29 -8.33
CA GLN A 297 16.74 -12.44 -7.56
C GLN A 297 17.49 -13.67 -8.03
N VAL A 298 18.80 -13.56 -8.13
CA VAL A 298 19.70 -14.69 -8.38
C VAL A 298 20.67 -14.77 -7.21
N GLU A 299 20.56 -15.82 -6.42
CA GLU A 299 21.44 -16.08 -5.28
C GLU A 299 22.47 -17.14 -5.62
N GLY A 300 23.66 -17.05 -5.04
CA GLY A 300 24.73 -18.05 -5.21
C GLY A 300 25.54 -17.91 -6.51
N ALA A 301 25.22 -16.94 -7.37
CA ALA A 301 26.00 -16.61 -8.57
C ALA A 301 26.29 -15.12 -8.68
N GLU A 302 27.34 -14.79 -9.43
CA GLU A 302 27.63 -13.41 -9.83
C GLU A 302 26.52 -12.86 -10.76
N PRO A 303 26.35 -11.52 -10.85
CA PRO A 303 25.39 -10.91 -11.76
C PRO A 303 25.61 -11.42 -13.19
N GLY A 304 24.65 -12.20 -13.69
CA GLY A 304 24.65 -12.74 -15.05
C GLY A 304 23.67 -11.98 -15.95
N ASP A 305 23.59 -12.40 -17.21
CA ASP A 305 22.65 -11.81 -18.17
C ASP A 305 21.27 -12.43 -18.00
N LEU A 306 20.26 -11.60 -17.77
CA LEU A 306 18.84 -11.97 -17.65
C LEU A 306 18.07 -11.31 -18.78
N HIS A 307 17.43 -12.09 -19.64
CA HIS A 307 16.61 -11.55 -20.73
C HIS A 307 15.40 -12.43 -21.03
N VAL A 308 14.32 -11.79 -21.48
CA VAL A 308 13.08 -12.49 -21.88
C VAL A 308 13.28 -13.09 -23.27
N VAL A 309 13.01 -14.38 -23.41
CA VAL A 309 13.15 -15.12 -24.67
C VAL A 309 11.81 -15.52 -25.29
N ASN A 310 10.76 -15.63 -24.49
CA ASN A 310 9.41 -15.93 -24.98
C ASN A 310 8.35 -15.27 -24.09
N GLY A 311 7.23 -14.89 -24.71
CA GLY A 311 6.10 -14.25 -24.06
C GLY A 311 6.21 -12.72 -24.01
N ALA A 312 5.14 -12.09 -23.52
CA ALA A 312 5.06 -10.64 -23.43
C ALA A 312 5.48 -10.19 -22.03
N ALA A 313 6.78 -9.92 -21.88
CA ALA A 313 7.35 -9.33 -20.68
C ALA A 313 8.59 -8.50 -21.00
N THR A 314 8.96 -7.65 -20.04
CA THR A 314 10.20 -6.91 -20.05
C THR A 314 10.93 -7.13 -18.73
N ILE A 315 12.25 -7.30 -18.78
CA ILE A 315 13.10 -7.34 -17.59
C ILE A 315 14.04 -6.13 -17.61
N ALA A 316 14.06 -5.36 -16.53
CA ALA A 316 14.92 -4.19 -16.37
C ALA A 316 15.21 -3.99 -14.88
N ASP A 317 16.48 -3.71 -14.54
CA ASP A 317 16.92 -3.42 -13.17
C ASP A 317 16.47 -4.48 -12.14
N GLY A 318 16.56 -5.76 -12.52
CA GLY A 318 16.13 -6.89 -11.68
C GLY A 318 14.60 -7.02 -11.51
N LYS A 319 13.81 -6.23 -12.25
CA LYS A 319 12.35 -6.27 -12.21
C LYS A 319 11.79 -6.83 -13.51
N LEU A 320 11.02 -7.91 -13.40
CA LEU A 320 10.26 -8.47 -14.51
C LEU A 320 8.84 -7.89 -14.49
N THR A 321 8.39 -7.36 -15.62
CA THR A 321 6.98 -6.94 -15.82
C THR A 321 6.34 -7.82 -16.88
N VAL A 322 5.38 -8.65 -16.48
CA VAL A 322 4.66 -9.59 -17.35
C VAL A 322 3.37 -8.96 -17.85
N THR A 323 3.19 -8.80 -19.16
CA THR A 323 1.93 -8.29 -19.74
C THR A 323 1.02 -9.41 -20.21
N GLU A 324 1.58 -10.56 -20.58
CA GLU A 324 0.85 -11.80 -20.88
C GLU A 324 1.61 -13.00 -20.30
N SER A 325 0.87 -13.92 -19.67
CA SER A 325 1.42 -15.14 -19.04
C SER A 325 0.99 -16.38 -19.84
N PRO A 326 1.84 -17.42 -19.98
CA PRO A 326 3.17 -17.58 -19.37
C PRO A 326 4.28 -16.84 -20.14
N VAL A 327 5.40 -16.62 -19.45
CA VAL A 327 6.63 -15.99 -20.00
C VAL A 327 7.85 -16.84 -19.69
N THR A 328 8.81 -16.86 -20.60
CA THR A 328 10.10 -17.53 -20.42
C THR A 328 11.23 -16.52 -20.49
N PHE A 329 12.13 -16.54 -19.51
CA PHE A 329 13.37 -15.79 -19.51
C PHE A 329 14.56 -16.73 -19.34
N GLU A 330 15.72 -16.28 -19.78
CA GLU A 330 16.97 -17.02 -19.72
C GLU A 330 17.95 -16.36 -18.77
N TYR A 331 18.76 -17.19 -18.11
CA TYR A 331 19.89 -16.76 -17.30
C TYR A 331 21.14 -17.53 -17.73
N THR A 332 22.23 -16.80 -17.96
CA THR A 332 23.53 -17.38 -18.22
C THR A 332 24.43 -17.19 -17.00
N PRO A 333 24.72 -18.25 -16.22
CA PRO A 333 25.58 -18.16 -15.06
C PRO A 333 27.04 -17.90 -15.46
N THR A 334 27.70 -17.05 -14.68
CA THR A 334 29.10 -16.64 -14.89
C THR A 334 30.08 -17.25 -13.89
N SER A 335 29.59 -17.98 -12.88
CA SER A 335 30.38 -18.68 -11.86
C SER A 335 30.13 -20.19 -11.86
N GLU A 336 31.04 -20.97 -11.28
CA GLU A 336 30.95 -22.44 -11.12
C GLU A 336 30.12 -22.87 -9.90
N THR A 337 29.40 -21.93 -9.27
CA THR A 337 28.61 -22.17 -8.07
C THR A 337 27.15 -22.40 -8.43
N GLY A 338 26.53 -23.42 -7.83
CA GLY A 338 25.07 -23.60 -7.85
C GLY A 338 24.35 -22.30 -7.51
N PHE A 339 23.21 -22.05 -8.14
CA PHE A 339 22.45 -20.82 -7.94
C PHE A 339 20.97 -21.09 -7.80
N THR A 340 20.29 -20.14 -7.16
CA THR A 340 18.84 -20.13 -7.02
C THR A 340 18.29 -18.91 -7.72
N VAL A 341 17.31 -19.11 -8.60
CA VAL A 341 16.54 -18.01 -9.19
C VAL A 341 15.23 -17.91 -8.42
N GLY A 342 15.04 -16.77 -7.77
CA GLY A 342 13.83 -16.40 -7.07
C GLY A 342 13.08 -15.32 -7.83
N VAL A 343 11.75 -15.36 -7.75
CA VAL A 343 10.86 -14.28 -8.19
C VAL A 343 9.92 -13.97 -7.04
N GLU A 344 9.88 -12.70 -6.67
CA GLU A 344 9.04 -12.20 -5.59
C GLU A 344 8.06 -11.15 -6.12
N ALA A 345 6.87 -11.14 -5.55
CA ALA A 345 5.85 -10.16 -5.87
C ALA A 345 5.17 -9.67 -4.60
N LEU A 346 4.89 -8.37 -4.56
CA LEU A 346 4.05 -7.78 -3.53
C LEU A 346 2.61 -7.80 -4.00
N VAL A 347 1.77 -8.57 -3.28
CA VAL A 347 0.33 -8.66 -3.52
C VAL A 347 -0.36 -7.70 -2.55
N PRO A 348 -0.90 -6.57 -3.04
CA PRO A 348 -1.72 -5.70 -2.22
C PRO A 348 -3.00 -6.44 -1.85
N ARG A 349 -3.39 -6.39 -0.57
CA ARG A 349 -4.61 -7.06 -0.16
C ARG A 349 -5.80 -6.10 -0.06
N PRO A 350 -6.99 -6.55 -0.44
CA PRO A 350 -8.20 -5.77 -0.26
C PRO A 350 -8.66 -5.57 1.19
N ASP A 351 -8.19 -6.40 2.14
CA ASP A 351 -8.52 -6.29 3.57
C ASP A 351 -7.80 -5.14 4.30
N GLU A 352 -7.07 -4.30 3.55
CA GLU A 352 -6.28 -3.19 4.10
C GLU A 352 -7.10 -1.89 4.28
N ILE A 353 -8.36 -1.84 3.84
CA ILE A 353 -9.19 -0.63 3.98
C ILE A 353 -9.95 -0.62 5.31
N ASN A 354 -9.74 0.44 6.09
CA ASN A 354 -10.50 0.72 7.31
C ASN A 354 -11.32 1.99 7.14
N TRP A 355 -12.47 2.07 7.79
CA TRP A 355 -13.40 3.19 7.64
C TRP A 355 -13.50 4.01 8.92
N HIS A 356 -13.60 5.34 8.77
CA HIS A 356 -13.59 6.29 9.88
C HIS A 356 -14.65 7.36 9.67
N GLN A 357 -15.38 7.70 10.73
CA GLN A 357 -16.36 8.77 10.67
C GLN A 357 -16.48 9.45 12.04
N SER A 358 -16.67 10.76 12.04
CA SER A 358 -17.16 11.42 13.26
C SER A 358 -18.66 11.11 13.44
N PRO A 359 -19.07 10.53 14.57
CA PRO A 359 -20.48 10.21 14.84
C PRO A 359 -21.35 11.47 15.05
N GLY A 360 -20.72 12.64 15.21
CA GLY A 360 -21.38 13.92 15.42
C GLY A 360 -21.90 14.49 14.11
N GLY A 361 -23.18 14.28 13.79
CA GLY A 361 -23.85 15.03 12.73
C GLY A 361 -23.96 16.51 13.10
N VAL A 362 -23.55 17.41 12.19
CA VAL A 362 -23.96 18.81 12.30
C VAL A 362 -25.48 18.93 12.33
N ALA A 363 -26.01 19.91 13.07
CA ALA A 363 -27.44 20.20 13.20
C ALA A 363 -28.19 20.50 11.87
N ARG A 364 -27.52 20.38 10.72
CA ARG A 364 -28.09 20.48 9.38
C ARG A 364 -27.89 19.17 8.62
N SER A 365 -28.75 18.17 8.84
CA SER A 365 -29.19 17.11 7.90
C SER A 365 -28.20 16.37 6.98
N PHE A 366 -26.90 16.62 7.03
CA PHE A 366 -25.85 16.06 6.21
C PHE A 366 -24.72 15.77 7.19
N GLY A 367 -24.62 14.53 7.69
CA GLY A 367 -23.58 14.13 8.64
C GLY A 367 -22.16 14.30 8.07
N CYS A 368 -21.16 13.73 8.73
CA CYS A 368 -19.79 13.72 8.20
C CYS A 368 -19.62 12.66 7.10
N GLN A 369 -18.72 12.91 6.16
CA GLN A 369 -18.25 11.91 5.20
C GLN A 369 -17.53 10.77 5.93
N ILE A 370 -17.53 9.58 5.33
CA ILE A 370 -16.81 8.41 5.84
C ILE A 370 -15.49 8.33 5.11
N PHE A 371 -14.38 8.26 5.85
CA PHE A 371 -13.02 8.26 5.32
C PHE A 371 -12.41 6.88 5.36
N SER A 372 -11.71 6.49 4.29
CA SER A 372 -10.86 5.32 4.28
C SER A 372 -9.47 5.64 4.80
N THR A 373 -8.92 4.77 5.63
CA THR A 373 -7.47 4.65 5.84
C THR A 373 -7.01 3.31 5.32
N PHE A 374 -5.72 3.22 5.02
CA PHE A 374 -5.11 2.00 4.53
C PHE A 374 -4.10 1.51 5.56
N ASP A 375 -4.24 0.26 5.92
CA ASP A 375 -3.20 -0.49 6.61
C ASP A 375 -2.05 -0.70 5.64
N SER A 376 -1.08 0.22 5.68
CA SER A 376 0.23 0.05 5.04
C SER A 376 1.06 -1.06 5.70
N VAL A 377 0.41 -2.01 6.37
CA VAL A 377 1.07 -3.19 6.91
C VAL A 377 1.53 -3.99 5.69
N ALA A 378 2.78 -4.45 5.73
CA ALA A 378 3.52 -4.91 4.56
C ALA A 378 2.65 -5.73 3.59
N PRO A 379 2.61 -5.37 2.29
CA PRO A 379 1.87 -6.14 1.29
C PRO A 379 2.29 -7.61 1.38
N THR A 380 1.36 -8.52 1.08
CA THR A 380 1.69 -9.94 1.16
C THR A 380 2.71 -10.28 0.10
N GLN A 381 3.89 -10.69 0.55
CA GLN A 381 4.92 -11.17 -0.34
C GLN A 381 4.55 -12.58 -0.81
N LEU A 382 4.47 -12.75 -2.13
CA LEU A 382 4.38 -14.04 -2.79
C LEU A 382 5.75 -14.31 -3.42
N ALA A 383 6.34 -15.48 -3.16
CA ALA A 383 7.66 -15.83 -3.66
C ALA A 383 7.63 -17.22 -4.29
N ALA A 384 8.35 -17.37 -5.41
CA ALA A 384 8.60 -18.64 -6.08
C ALA A 384 10.11 -18.74 -6.39
N ALA A 385 10.72 -19.90 -6.15
CA ALA A 385 12.14 -20.09 -6.37
C ALA A 385 12.44 -21.45 -7.00
N VAL A 386 13.50 -21.50 -7.81
CA VAL A 386 14.01 -22.70 -8.47
C VAL A 386 15.52 -22.79 -8.26
N GLU A 387 15.98 -23.94 -7.78
CA GLU A 387 17.39 -24.24 -7.57
C GLU A 387 17.98 -25.00 -8.77
N VAL A 388 19.18 -24.57 -9.18
CA VAL A 388 19.97 -25.18 -10.25
C VAL A 388 21.40 -25.44 -9.77
N GLY A 389 21.85 -26.68 -9.92
CA GLY A 389 23.18 -27.10 -9.51
C GLY A 389 24.24 -26.84 -10.59
N PHE A 390 25.50 -26.93 -10.20
CA PHE A 390 26.63 -26.97 -11.12
C PHE A 390 27.31 -28.34 -11.07
N GLU A 391 27.77 -28.83 -12.22
CA GLU A 391 28.56 -30.05 -12.25
C GLU A 391 29.94 -29.74 -11.68
N ALA A 392 30.36 -30.46 -10.64
CA ALA A 392 31.70 -30.28 -10.11
C ALA A 392 32.72 -30.61 -11.20
N VAL A 393 33.62 -29.66 -11.50
CA VAL A 393 34.76 -29.92 -12.40
C VAL A 393 35.50 -31.14 -11.82
N PRO A 394 35.66 -32.24 -12.57
CA PRO A 394 36.36 -33.41 -12.06
C PRO A 394 37.76 -32.96 -11.67
N GLU A 395 38.09 -33.11 -10.39
CA GLU A 395 39.41 -32.80 -9.85
C GLU A 395 40.44 -33.58 -10.70
N GLU A 396 41.31 -32.86 -11.42
CA GLU A 396 42.33 -33.50 -12.23
C GLU A 396 43.14 -34.42 -11.30
N THR A 397 43.04 -35.73 -11.52
CA THR A 397 43.86 -36.68 -10.78
C THR A 397 45.32 -36.32 -11.09
N PRO A 398 46.13 -35.90 -10.10
CA PRO A 398 47.48 -35.43 -10.38
C PRO A 398 48.23 -36.55 -11.10
N THR A 399 48.70 -36.26 -12.31
CA THR A 399 49.54 -37.20 -13.05
C THR A 399 50.83 -37.36 -12.26
N VAL A 400 50.95 -38.49 -11.56
CA VAL A 400 52.15 -38.84 -10.80
C VAL A 400 53.30 -38.98 -11.80
N THR A 401 54.16 -37.97 -11.88
CA THR A 401 55.40 -38.08 -12.64
C THR A 401 56.28 -39.12 -11.93
N PRO A 402 56.75 -40.18 -12.61
CA PRO A 402 57.55 -41.21 -11.96
C PRO A 402 58.89 -40.65 -11.49
N THR A 403 59.01 -40.38 -10.19
CA THR A 403 60.28 -40.00 -9.56
C THR A 403 61.21 -41.21 -9.59
N THR A 404 62.32 -41.07 -10.30
CA THR A 404 63.42 -42.05 -10.35
C THR A 404 63.98 -42.26 -8.92
N PRO A 405 64.19 -43.50 -8.46
CA PRO A 405 64.64 -43.76 -7.10
C PRO A 405 66.06 -43.22 -6.88
N ALA A 406 66.18 -42.20 -6.02
CA ALA A 406 67.46 -41.70 -5.56
C ALA A 406 68.11 -42.71 -4.60
N SER A 407 69.38 -43.02 -4.88
CA SER A 407 70.23 -43.92 -4.10
C SER A 407 70.46 -43.41 -2.68
N VAL A 408 70.30 -44.30 -1.71
CA VAL A 408 70.41 -44.07 -0.27
C VAL A 408 71.89 -44.12 0.19
N PRO A 409 72.42 -43.09 0.87
CA PRO A 409 73.64 -43.24 1.67
C PRO A 409 73.33 -43.70 3.12
N PRO A 410 74.23 -44.46 3.75
CA PRO A 410 73.98 -45.12 5.03
C PRO A 410 74.10 -44.21 6.26
N ALA A 411 73.42 -44.67 7.31
CA ALA A 411 73.12 -44.03 8.58
C ALA A 411 74.31 -43.55 9.42
N GLU A 412 74.09 -42.46 10.15
CA GLU A 412 74.90 -42.07 11.30
C GLU A 412 74.04 -42.06 12.57
N SER A 413 74.66 -42.56 13.65
CA SER A 413 74.08 -43.05 14.89
C SER A 413 73.75 -41.97 15.93
N THR A 414 72.76 -42.31 16.76
CA THR A 414 72.17 -41.68 17.96
C THR A 414 73.15 -41.15 19.02
N PRO A 415 72.74 -40.19 19.87
CA PRO A 415 72.51 -40.49 21.30
C PRO A 415 71.25 -39.80 21.92
N PRO A 416 70.85 -40.16 23.16
CA PRO A 416 69.45 -40.36 23.51
C PRO A 416 68.81 -39.35 24.48
N ALA A 417 67.48 -39.41 24.48
CA ALA A 417 66.50 -39.22 25.57
C ALA A 417 66.64 -38.03 26.54
N SER A 418 65.56 -37.23 26.62
CA SER A 418 65.09 -36.73 27.91
C SER A 418 63.56 -36.68 27.94
N SER A 419 63.05 -36.96 29.12
CA SER A 419 61.75 -37.52 29.42
C SER A 419 60.97 -36.58 30.35
N THR A 420 59.65 -36.43 30.12
CA THR A 420 58.60 -36.39 31.19
C THR A 420 58.46 -35.03 31.95
N PRO A 421 57.30 -34.64 32.54
CA PRO A 421 55.88 -34.75 32.14
C PRO A 421 55.05 -33.46 32.51
N PRO A 422 53.77 -33.46 32.96
CA PRO A 422 52.76 -32.51 32.46
C PRO A 422 52.16 -31.59 33.55
N ALA A 423 51.13 -30.84 33.15
CA ALA A 423 50.05 -30.27 33.96
C ALA A 423 50.29 -28.94 34.71
N ALA A 424 49.40 -27.97 34.45
CA ALA A 424 48.62 -27.29 35.49
C ALA A 424 47.47 -26.50 34.85
N ALA A 425 46.25 -26.75 35.33
CA ALA A 425 45.09 -25.85 35.22
C ALA A 425 44.97 -25.02 36.52
N PRO A 426 43.89 -24.25 36.71
CA PRO A 426 43.76 -22.79 36.60
C PRO A 426 43.92 -22.06 37.96
N PRO A 427 43.56 -20.76 38.07
CA PRO A 427 42.86 -20.35 39.29
C PRO A 427 41.58 -19.54 39.08
N THR A 428 40.72 -19.75 40.07
CA THR A 428 39.39 -19.24 40.37
C THR A 428 39.42 -17.85 41.04
N GLU A 429 38.32 -17.12 40.86
CA GLU A 429 37.66 -16.15 41.76
C GLU A 429 38.39 -14.92 42.35
N ALA A 430 37.77 -13.76 42.10
CA ALA A 430 37.58 -12.73 43.12
C ALA A 430 36.15 -12.16 43.01
N THR A 431 35.43 -12.15 44.14
CA THR A 431 34.06 -11.65 44.36
C THR A 431 34.08 -10.15 44.79
N PRO A 432 32.95 -9.48 45.10
CA PRO A 432 32.49 -8.24 44.46
C PRO A 432 32.76 -6.97 45.29
N THR A 433 32.54 -5.79 44.71
CA THR A 433 32.40 -4.53 45.48
C THR A 433 31.24 -3.70 44.94
N ALA A 434 30.52 -3.10 45.89
CA ALA A 434 29.17 -2.58 45.80
C ALA A 434 29.00 -1.21 45.10
N SER A 435 27.76 -1.03 44.62
CA SER A 435 26.94 0.18 44.47
C SER A 435 27.59 1.57 44.37
N ALA A 436 27.37 2.21 43.22
CA ALA A 436 27.04 3.64 43.15
C ALA A 436 25.98 3.86 42.06
N THR A 437 24.80 4.33 42.46
CA THR A 437 23.70 4.74 41.60
C THR A 437 24.04 6.07 40.94
N ILE A 438 24.09 6.12 39.60
CA ILE A 438 24.21 7.34 38.80
C ILE A 438 22.88 7.49 38.02
N PRO A 439 22.24 8.68 37.99
CA PRO A 439 21.01 8.89 37.22
C PRO A 439 21.27 8.73 35.71
N PRO A 440 20.32 8.20 34.92
CA PRO A 440 20.51 8.06 33.49
C PRO A 440 20.65 9.42 32.82
N ALA A 441 21.74 9.59 32.08
CA ALA A 441 21.97 10.71 31.19
C ALA A 441 20.91 10.69 30.07
N VAL A 442 20.35 11.87 29.80
CA VAL A 442 19.51 12.13 28.62
C VAL A 442 20.36 11.88 27.37
N PRO A 443 19.97 10.98 26.45
CA PRO A 443 20.67 10.87 25.18
C PRO A 443 20.43 12.16 24.39
N THR A 444 21.52 12.88 24.18
CA THR A 444 21.58 13.98 23.21
C THR A 444 21.60 13.32 21.83
N THR A 445 20.52 13.44 21.08
CA THR A 445 20.47 13.00 19.68
C THR A 445 21.37 13.91 18.86
N THR A 446 22.54 13.40 18.48
CA THR A 446 23.33 13.91 17.37
C THR A 446 22.55 13.69 16.08
N THR A 447 22.23 14.79 15.42
CA THR A 447 21.65 14.88 14.08
C THR A 447 22.51 14.14 13.05
N PRO A 448 21.97 13.16 12.30
CA PRO A 448 22.53 12.79 11.02
C PRO A 448 22.15 13.88 10.02
N ASN A 449 23.15 14.60 9.52
CA ASN A 449 23.04 15.35 8.28
C ASN A 449 22.74 14.36 7.15
N GLU A 450 21.52 14.38 6.62
CA GLU A 450 21.28 13.97 5.24
C GLU A 450 20.89 15.18 4.40
N SER A 451 21.91 15.61 3.68
CA SER A 451 21.89 16.55 2.58
C SER A 451 21.12 15.95 1.41
N LEU A 452 19.84 16.30 1.25
CA LEU A 452 19.14 16.35 -0.05
C LEU A 452 18.10 17.49 -0.05
N ALA A 453 18.60 18.72 0.10
CA ALA A 453 17.81 19.92 -0.14
C ALA A 453 18.67 20.94 -0.89
N THR A 454 18.87 20.75 -2.20
CA THR A 454 19.30 21.83 -3.12
C THR A 454 18.92 21.51 -4.56
N THR A 455 17.69 21.83 -4.93
CA THR A 455 17.36 22.39 -6.26
C THR A 455 16.23 23.40 -6.10
N GLY A 456 16.55 24.52 -5.44
CA GLY A 456 15.78 25.75 -5.59
C GLY A 456 15.94 26.27 -7.01
N GLY A 457 15.08 25.83 -7.92
CA GLY A 457 14.90 26.45 -9.22
C GLY A 457 14.10 27.73 -9.08
N THR A 458 14.80 28.86 -8.94
CA THR A 458 14.21 30.19 -9.08
C THR A 458 13.59 30.33 -10.47
N PHE A 459 12.26 30.33 -10.55
CA PHE A 459 11.53 30.74 -11.74
C PHE A 459 11.30 32.25 -11.70
N GLU A 460 12.32 33.02 -12.09
CA GLU A 460 12.14 34.40 -12.52
C GLU A 460 11.83 34.43 -14.02
N GLY A 461 10.62 34.88 -14.37
CA GLY A 461 10.34 35.52 -15.65
C GLY A 461 9.47 34.75 -16.65
N ALA A 462 8.14 34.93 -16.59
CA ALA A 462 7.34 35.54 -17.68
C ALA A 462 5.82 35.54 -17.35
N PRO A 463 5.03 36.51 -17.86
CA PRO A 463 3.72 36.86 -17.30
C PRO A 463 2.55 36.55 -18.26
N PHE A 464 1.76 35.49 -18.04
CA PHE A 464 0.45 35.22 -18.67
C PHE A 464 -0.18 34.06 -17.84
N LEU A 465 -1.38 34.09 -17.24
CA LEU A 465 -2.70 34.49 -17.72
C LEU A 465 -3.62 34.73 -16.51
N VAL A 466 -4.19 35.92 -16.45
CA VAL A 466 -5.41 36.23 -15.68
C VAL A 466 -6.57 35.51 -16.37
N GLY A 467 -7.05 34.38 -15.83
CA GLY A 467 -8.09 33.61 -16.53
C GLY A 467 -8.88 32.56 -15.75
N THR A 468 -8.60 32.28 -14.48
CA THR A 468 -9.24 31.16 -13.74
C THR A 468 -10.10 31.56 -12.53
N ILE A 469 -10.17 32.85 -12.19
CA ILE A 469 -11.02 33.32 -11.07
C ILE A 469 -12.52 33.42 -11.46
N ALA A 470 -12.88 33.33 -12.74
CA ALA A 470 -14.27 33.46 -13.19
C ALA A 470 -15.12 32.17 -13.08
N ALA A 471 -14.51 30.99 -12.98
CA ALA A 471 -15.24 29.72 -13.00
C ALA A 471 -15.85 29.33 -11.63
N LEU A 472 -15.26 29.78 -10.52
CA LEU A 472 -15.74 29.45 -9.16
C LEU A 472 -16.91 30.35 -8.71
N GLY A 473 -17.07 31.54 -9.29
CA GLY A 473 -18.19 32.44 -8.98
C GLY A 473 -19.52 32.05 -9.66
N ALA A 474 -19.47 31.43 -10.85
CA ALA A 474 -20.67 31.10 -11.62
C ALA A 474 -21.47 29.93 -11.03
N GLY A 475 -20.80 28.94 -10.45
CA GLY A 475 -21.45 27.80 -9.80
C GLY A 475 -22.25 28.20 -8.55
N PHE A 476 -21.71 29.11 -7.73
CA PHE A 476 -22.37 29.55 -6.49
C PHE A 476 -23.59 30.46 -6.77
N ALA A 477 -23.52 31.28 -7.82
CA ALA A 477 -24.64 32.13 -8.24
C ALA A 477 -25.84 31.31 -8.78
N LEU A 478 -25.60 30.24 -9.53
CA LEU A 478 -26.67 29.37 -10.07
C LEU A 478 -27.40 28.59 -8.96
N VAL A 479 -26.69 28.13 -7.93
CA VAL A 479 -27.29 27.42 -6.78
C VAL A 479 -28.14 28.37 -5.93
N LEU A 480 -27.72 29.62 -5.74
CA LEU A 480 -28.50 30.63 -5.02
C LEU A 480 -29.76 31.08 -5.79
N VAL A 481 -29.68 31.21 -7.12
CA VAL A 481 -30.85 31.55 -7.96
C VAL A 481 -31.86 30.41 -8.01
N ALA A 482 -31.41 29.15 -8.06
CA ALA A 482 -32.28 27.98 -8.00
C ALA A 482 -33.00 27.84 -6.65
N ARG A 483 -32.33 28.15 -5.53
CA ARG A 483 -32.96 28.16 -4.19
C ARG A 483 -33.99 29.27 -4.03
N ARG A 484 -33.74 30.47 -4.56
CA ARG A 484 -34.70 31.60 -4.48
C ARG A 484 -35.98 31.35 -5.27
N ARG A 485 -35.91 30.65 -6.41
CA ARG A 485 -37.10 30.28 -7.19
C ARG A 485 -37.99 29.23 -6.50
N ARG A 486 -37.40 28.30 -5.74
CA ARG A 486 -38.19 27.31 -4.97
C ARG A 486 -38.87 27.92 -3.75
N ALA A 487 -38.27 28.92 -3.11
CA ALA A 487 -38.90 29.62 -1.99
C ALA A 487 -40.11 30.46 -2.43
N GLY A 488 -40.11 31.01 -3.65
CA GLY A 488 -41.22 31.82 -4.16
C GLY A 488 -42.46 31.03 -4.61
N GLN A 489 -42.35 29.71 -4.81
CA GLN A 489 -43.49 28.86 -5.19
C GLN A 489 -44.23 28.27 -3.99
N ALA A 490 -43.71 28.40 -2.77
CA ALA A 490 -44.36 27.87 -1.56
C ALA A 490 -45.41 28.82 -0.96
N ASP A 491 -45.47 30.08 -1.40
CA ASP A 491 -46.42 31.11 -0.89
C ASP A 491 -47.62 31.33 -1.84
N SER A 492 -47.88 30.40 -2.76
CA SER A 492 -48.99 30.51 -3.73
C SER A 492 -49.78 29.20 -3.93
N GLU A 493 -50.00 28.47 -2.83
CA GLU A 493 -51.10 27.51 -2.68
C GLU A 493 -51.88 27.77 -1.39
#